data_AF-A0A517PV55-F1
#
_entry.id   AF-A0A517PV55-F1
#
_cell.length_a   1.000
_cell.length_b   1.000
_cell.length_c   1.000
_cell.angle_alpha   90.00
_cell.angle_beta   90.00
_cell.angle_gamma   90.00
#
_symmetry.space_group_name_H-M   'P 1'
#
loop_
_entity.id
_entity.type
_entity.pdbx_description
1 polymer ?
#
loop_
_entity_poly.entity_id
_entity_poly.type
_entity_poly.pdbx_seq_one_letter_code
_entity_poly.pdbx_strand_id
1 'polypeptide(L)'
;MAVKNDAVWVFHGTAAQFCCGVFSTKEKAEEFIAQHQLSGILTKYPLDTGVYDWAIAEGIFKPSRDYQSSPRFISRFTSASQEHFHYEMGIEGREGSEDDYPAGRPDVRDQ
;
A
#
# COMPACT_ATOMS: atom_id res chain seq x y z
N MET A 1 -13.78 3.82 -23.71
CA MET A 1 -14.37 2.95 -22.68
C MET A 1 -13.30 2.74 -21.63
N ALA A 2 -13.54 3.10 -20.37
CA ALA A 2 -12.58 2.79 -19.31
C ALA A 2 -12.53 1.27 -19.17
N VAL A 3 -11.38 0.66 -19.46
CA VAL A 3 -11.14 -0.73 -19.09
C VAL A 3 -11.29 -0.75 -17.57
N LYS A 4 -12.29 -1.50 -17.08
CA LYS A 4 -12.41 -1.79 -15.67
C LYS A 4 -11.19 -2.68 -15.39
N ASN A 5 -10.11 -2.09 -14.88
CA ASN A 5 -8.97 -2.89 -14.48
C ASN A 5 -9.44 -3.74 -13.30
N ASP A 6 -9.51 -5.04 -13.51
CA ASP A 6 -9.65 -5.97 -12.41
C ASP A 6 -8.51 -5.69 -11.44
N ALA A 7 -8.83 -5.67 -10.16
CA ALA A 7 -7.88 -5.38 -9.10
C ALA A 7 -7.98 -6.46 -8.04
N VAL A 8 -6.86 -6.73 -7.38
CA VAL A 8 -6.77 -7.65 -6.25
C VAL A 8 -6.34 -6.89 -5.01
N TRP A 9 -6.70 -7.42 -3.86
CA TRP A 9 -6.31 -6.90 -2.56
C TRP A 9 -5.18 -7.76 -2.01
N VAL A 10 -4.02 -7.15 -1.81
CA VAL A 10 -2.82 -7.84 -1.33
C VAL A 10 -2.60 -7.44 0.13
N PHE A 11 -2.59 -8.41 1.03
CA PHE A 11 -2.29 -8.19 2.44
C PHE A 11 -0.83 -8.54 2.73
N HIS A 12 -0.11 -7.57 3.28
CA HIS A 12 1.28 -7.70 3.70
C HIS A 12 1.37 -7.53 5.21
N GLY A 13 1.64 -8.62 5.92
CA GLY A 13 1.75 -8.60 7.37
C GLY A 13 2.93 -7.74 7.86
N THR A 14 2.81 -7.19 9.07
CA THR A 14 3.90 -6.43 9.70
C THR A 14 5.19 -7.26 9.75
N ALA A 15 6.30 -6.67 9.30
CA ALA A 15 7.61 -7.30 9.19
C ALA A 15 7.70 -8.53 8.26
N ALA A 16 6.68 -8.81 7.46
CA ALA A 16 6.70 -9.93 6.52
C ALA A 16 7.61 -9.63 5.30
N GLN A 17 8.34 -10.65 4.84
CA GLN A 17 9.12 -10.55 3.60
C GLN A 17 8.24 -10.68 2.35
N PHE A 18 7.14 -11.44 2.46
CA PHE A 18 6.19 -11.71 1.37
C PHE A 18 4.77 -11.41 1.85
N CYS A 19 3.87 -11.15 0.91
CA CYS A 19 2.45 -11.01 1.23
C CYS A 19 1.91 -12.36 1.74
N CYS A 20 0.98 -12.31 2.69
CA CYS A 20 0.35 -13.51 3.25
C CYS A 20 -1.07 -13.74 2.74
N GLY A 21 -1.62 -12.83 1.93
CA GLY A 21 -2.92 -13.03 1.29
C GLY A 21 -3.11 -12.19 0.04
N VAL A 22 -3.84 -12.75 -0.94
CA VAL A 22 -4.27 -12.07 -2.17
C VAL A 22 -5.75 -12.39 -2.38
N PHE A 23 -6.59 -11.36 -2.50
CA PHE A 23 -8.04 -11.49 -2.46
C PHE A 23 -8.70 -10.76 -3.64
N SER A 24 -9.86 -11.27 -4.07
CA SER A 24 -10.65 -10.66 -5.14
C SER A 24 -11.46 -9.45 -4.70
N THR A 25 -11.75 -9.34 -3.40
CA THR A 25 -12.53 -8.23 -2.83
C THR A 25 -11.94 -7.81 -1.48
N LYS A 26 -12.26 -6.59 -1.04
CA LYS A 26 -11.76 -6.04 0.23
C LYS A 26 -12.31 -6.85 1.41
N GLU A 27 -13.60 -7.20 1.34
CA GLU A 27 -14.35 -7.86 2.40
C GLU A 27 -13.76 -9.23 2.73
N LYS A 28 -13.36 -10.02 1.71
CA LYS A 28 -12.68 -11.30 1.92
C LYS A 28 -11.33 -11.15 2.61
N ALA A 29 -10.60 -10.08 2.28
CA ALA A 29 -9.33 -9.79 2.94
C ALA A 29 -9.56 -9.39 4.40
N GLU A 30 -10.55 -8.55 4.66
CA GLU A 30 -10.93 -8.10 6.00
C GLU A 30 -11.42 -9.24 6.89
N GLU A 31 -12.24 -10.16 6.36
CA GLU A 31 -12.65 -11.38 7.06
C GLU A 31 -11.44 -12.21 7.49
N PHE A 32 -10.47 -12.42 6.57
CA PHE A 32 -9.23 -13.13 6.87
C PHE A 32 -8.40 -12.41 7.94
N ILE A 33 -8.23 -11.09 7.81
CA ILE A 33 -7.46 -10.27 8.75
C ILE A 33 -8.09 -10.31 10.15
N ALA A 34 -9.41 -10.15 10.24
CA ALA A 34 -10.15 -10.16 11.50
C ALA A 34 -10.14 -11.55 12.16
N GLN A 35 -10.42 -12.61 11.39
CA GLN A 35 -10.44 -13.99 11.88
C GLN A 35 -9.12 -14.39 12.53
N HIS A 36 -8.00 -13.90 11.98
CA HIS A 36 -6.66 -14.25 12.43
C HIS A 36 -5.97 -13.15 13.28
N GLN A 37 -6.67 -12.06 13.60
CA GLN A 37 -6.16 -10.94 14.38
C GLN A 37 -4.82 -10.38 13.84
N LEU A 38 -4.72 -10.24 12.51
CA LEU A 38 -3.47 -9.86 11.86
C LEU A 38 -3.22 -8.36 11.93
N SER A 39 -1.93 -7.98 12.00
CA SER A 39 -1.47 -6.60 11.84
C SER A 39 -0.67 -6.47 10.54
N GLY A 40 -0.87 -5.38 9.80
CA GLY A 40 -0.22 -5.15 8.52
C GLY A 40 -0.90 -4.10 7.67
N ILE A 41 -0.64 -4.15 6.36
CA ILE A 41 -1.23 -3.25 5.37
C ILE A 41 -1.96 -4.07 4.30
N LEU A 42 -3.20 -3.69 4.03
CA LEU A 42 -3.96 -4.18 2.88
C LEU A 42 -3.86 -3.15 1.77
N THR A 43 -3.46 -3.54 0.56
CA THR A 43 -3.30 -2.62 -0.55
C THR A 43 -3.98 -3.16 -1.80
N LYS A 44 -4.69 -2.29 -2.51
CA LYS A 44 -5.31 -2.61 -3.79
C LYS A 44 -4.28 -2.53 -4.91
N TYR A 45 -4.08 -3.65 -5.61
CA TYR A 45 -3.17 -3.78 -6.72
C TYR A 45 -3.93 -3.98 -8.04
N PRO A 46 -3.55 -3.27 -9.11
CA PRO A 46 -4.11 -3.53 -10.43
C PRO A 46 -3.67 -4.93 -10.92
N LEU A 47 -4.57 -5.65 -11.57
CA LEU A 47 -4.27 -6.93 -12.21
C LEU A 47 -3.56 -6.69 -13.55
N ASP A 48 -2.68 -7.63 -13.92
CA ASP A 48 -1.93 -7.66 -15.19
C ASP A 48 -1.07 -6.41 -15.48
N THR A 49 -0.91 -5.52 -14.50
CA THR A 49 -0.16 -4.28 -14.61
C THR A 49 0.74 -4.10 -13.39
N GLY A 50 2.02 -3.80 -13.60
CA GLY A 50 2.93 -3.44 -12.51
C GLY A 50 2.56 -2.08 -11.91
N VAL A 51 2.73 -1.92 -10.59
CA VAL A 51 2.45 -0.64 -9.90
C VAL A 51 3.22 0.54 -10.50
N TYR A 52 4.44 0.29 -10.99
CA TYR A 52 5.26 1.27 -11.70
C TYR A 52 4.57 1.82 -12.95
N ASP A 53 4.12 0.92 -13.85
CA ASP A 53 3.47 1.31 -15.10
C ASP A 53 2.10 1.96 -14.83
N TRP A 54 1.36 1.43 -13.86
CA TRP A 54 0.10 2.02 -13.39
C TRP A 54 0.31 3.46 -12.90
N ALA A 55 1.30 3.69 -12.03
CA ALA A 55 1.55 5.03 -11.48
C ALA A 55 1.96 6.05 -12.57
N ILE A 56 2.65 5.61 -13.63
CA ILE A 56 2.95 6.45 -14.79
C ILE A 56 1.70 6.74 -15.61
N ALA A 57 0.87 5.73 -15.88
CA ALA A 57 -0.36 5.87 -16.65
C ALA A 57 -1.37 6.82 -15.98
N GLU A 58 -1.46 6.77 -14.64
CA GLU A 58 -2.30 7.66 -13.84
C GLU A 58 -1.68 9.05 -13.61
N GLY A 59 -0.44 9.29 -14.07
CA GLY A 59 0.27 10.56 -13.88
C GLY A 59 0.74 10.82 -12.44
N ILE A 60 0.67 9.81 -11.57
CA ILE A 60 1.12 9.85 -10.16
C ILE A 60 2.66 9.89 -10.11
N PHE A 61 3.32 9.18 -11.02
CA PHE A 61 4.77 9.10 -11.08
C PHE A 61 5.30 9.48 -12.45
N LYS A 62 6.36 10.29 -12.49
CA LYS A 62 7.09 10.64 -13.71
C LYS A 62 8.58 10.42 -13.49
N PRO A 63 9.20 9.41 -14.15
CA PRO A 63 10.63 9.22 -14.10
C PRO A 63 11.35 10.50 -14.56
N SER A 64 12.25 11.00 -13.73
CA SER A 64 13.05 12.21 -13.96
C SER A 64 14.55 11.94 -13.94
N ARG A 65 14.95 10.72 -13.57
CA ARG A 65 16.35 10.27 -13.51
C ARG A 65 16.46 8.88 -14.14
N ASP A 66 17.54 8.62 -14.87
CA ASP A 66 17.72 7.37 -15.63
C ASP A 66 17.55 6.10 -14.77
N TYR A 67 18.03 6.11 -13.52
CA TYR A 67 17.91 4.95 -12.64
C TYR A 67 16.45 4.62 -12.26
N GLN A 68 15.53 5.58 -12.36
CA GLN A 68 14.12 5.37 -12.03
C GLN A 68 13.41 4.48 -13.05
N SER A 69 14.04 4.20 -14.19
CA SER A 69 13.57 3.23 -15.19
C SER A 69 14.42 1.95 -15.19
N SER A 70 15.31 1.78 -14.21
CA SER A 70 16.15 0.57 -14.11
C SER A 70 15.35 -0.63 -13.58
N PRO A 71 15.69 -1.87 -13.98
CA PRO A 71 15.02 -3.08 -13.47
C PRO A 71 15.04 -3.19 -11.94
N ARG A 72 16.13 -2.74 -11.29
CA ARG A 72 16.26 -2.73 -9.82
C ARG A 72 15.31 -1.74 -9.15
N PHE A 73 15.02 -0.62 -9.80
CA PHE A 73 14.08 0.36 -9.28
C PHE A 73 12.64 -0.13 -9.47
N ILE A 74 12.31 -0.58 -10.69
CA ILE A 74 10.98 -1.08 -11.04
C ILE A 74 10.58 -2.24 -10.13
N SER A 75 11.48 -3.20 -9.87
CA SER A 75 11.18 -4.38 -9.04
C SER A 75 10.88 -4.06 -7.56
N ARG A 76 11.22 -2.86 -7.10
CA ARG A 76 11.02 -2.40 -5.71
C ARG A 76 10.01 -1.27 -5.62
N PHE A 77 9.45 -0.85 -6.75
CA PHE A 77 8.55 0.28 -6.80
C PHE A 77 7.21 -0.06 -6.14
N THR A 78 6.80 0.79 -5.22
CA THR A 78 5.47 0.81 -4.62
C THR A 78 4.95 2.24 -4.64
N SER A 79 3.64 2.44 -4.49
CA SER A 79 3.06 3.78 -4.45
C SER A 79 2.13 3.93 -3.26
N ALA A 80 2.40 4.93 -2.42
CA ALA A 80 1.50 5.32 -1.32
C ALA A 80 0.17 5.88 -1.84
N SER A 81 0.07 6.22 -3.13
CA SER A 81 -1.19 6.64 -3.75
C SER A 81 -2.13 5.48 -4.10
N GLN A 82 -1.69 4.23 -3.94
CA GLN A 82 -2.60 3.09 -4.03
C GLN A 82 -3.60 3.15 -2.88
N GLU A 83 -4.83 2.72 -3.12
CA GLU A 83 -5.81 2.53 -2.04
C GLU A 83 -5.27 1.46 -1.06
N HIS A 84 -5.09 1.85 0.20
CA HIS A 84 -4.55 0.98 1.23
C HIS A 84 -5.14 1.28 2.60
N PHE A 85 -5.08 0.28 3.48
CA PHE A 85 -5.65 0.32 4.83
C PHE A 85 -4.69 -0.35 5.81
N HIS A 86 -4.49 0.28 6.96
CA HIS A 86 -3.66 -0.25 8.04
C HIS A 86 -4.52 -1.08 8.99
N TYR A 87 -4.01 -2.21 9.45
CA TYR A 87 -4.68 -3.07 10.43
C TYR A 87 -3.77 -3.34 11.62
N GLU A 88 -4.37 -3.35 12.81
CA GLU A 88 -3.75 -3.79 14.05
C GLU A 88 -4.67 -4.78 14.76
N MET A 89 -4.14 -5.96 15.06
CA MET A 89 -4.86 -7.03 15.76
C MET A 89 -6.23 -7.37 15.12
N GLY A 90 -6.30 -7.30 13.79
CA GLY A 90 -7.53 -7.56 13.02
C GLY A 90 -8.46 -6.38 12.83
N ILE A 91 -8.10 -5.18 13.32
CA ILE A 91 -8.95 -3.97 13.29
C ILE A 91 -8.33 -2.94 12.36
N GLU A 92 -9.13 -2.39 11.44
CA GLU A 92 -8.70 -1.29 10.57
C GLU A 92 -8.42 -0.02 11.40
N GLY A 93 -7.19 0.48 11.33
CA GLY A 93 -6.82 1.78 11.88
C GLY A 93 -7.36 2.89 10.98
N ARG A 94 -8.14 3.81 11.54
CA ARG A 94 -8.60 5.00 10.81
C ARG A 94 -7.43 5.97 10.70
N GLU A 95 -6.96 6.25 9.48
CA GLU A 95 -6.10 7.41 9.27
C GLU A 95 -6.87 8.69 9.62
N GLY A 96 -6.45 9.39 10.68
CA GLY A 96 -6.90 10.76 10.98
C GLY A 96 -7.88 10.97 12.14
N SER A 97 -7.75 10.29 13.29
CA SER A 97 -8.28 10.86 14.54
C SER A 97 -7.33 11.94 15.07
N GLU A 98 -7.86 13.14 15.38
CA GLU A 98 -7.13 14.28 15.94
C GLU A 98 -6.37 13.96 17.25
N ASP A 99 -6.66 12.81 17.87
CA ASP A 99 -6.03 12.35 19.12
C ASP A 99 -4.63 11.70 18.93
N ASP A 100 -4.21 11.41 17.69
CA ASP A 100 -2.97 10.65 17.40
C ASP A 100 -1.74 11.52 17.09
N TYR A 101 -1.85 12.84 17.21
CA TYR A 101 -0.68 13.73 17.25
C TYR A 101 -0.19 13.86 18.71
N PRO A 102 0.87 13.14 19.14
CA PRO A 102 1.55 13.53 20.37
C PRO A 102 2.07 14.96 20.19
N ALA A 103 1.66 15.85 21.09
CA ALA A 103 2.13 17.22 21.14
C ALA A 103 3.67 17.26 21.06
N GLY A 104 4.19 17.78 19.95
CA GLY A 104 5.59 18.14 19.77
C GLY A 104 6.55 16.97 19.50
N ARG A 105 6.87 16.73 18.22
CA ARG A 105 8.22 16.27 17.90
C ARG A 105 9.13 17.51 17.85
N PRO A 106 10.20 17.61 18.65
CA PRO A 106 11.18 18.66 18.46
C PRO A 106 11.82 18.52 17.07
N ASP A 107 11.90 19.64 16.36
CA ASP A 107 12.52 19.76 15.04
C ASP A 107 13.98 19.31 15.12
N VAL A 108 14.29 18.18 14.47
CA VAL A 108 15.67 17.68 14.37
C VAL A 108 16.32 18.42 13.20
N ARG A 109 16.56 19.71 13.42
CA ARG A 109 17.41 20.57 12.61
C ARG A 109 18.24 21.45 13.54
N ASP A 110 19.14 20.78 14.25
CA ASP A 110 20.42 21.35 14.66
C ASP A 110 21.33 20.21 15.13
N GLN A 111 22.18 19.74 14.21
CA GLN A 111 23.47 19.10 14.48
C GLN A 111 24.47 19.59 13.43
#